data_AF-A0A2E0STQ8-F1
#
_entry.id   AF-A0A2E0STQ8-F1
#
_cell.length_a   1.000
_cell.length_b   1.000
_cell.length_c   1.000
_cell.angle_alpha   90.00
_cell.angle_beta   90.00
_cell.angle_gamma   90.00
#
_symmetry.space_group_name_H-M   'P 1'
#
loop_
_entity.id
_entity.type
_entity.pdbx_description
1 polymer ?
#
loop_
_entity_poly.entity_id
_entity_poly.type
_entity_poly.pdbx_seq_one_letter_code
_entity_poly.pdbx_strand_id
1 'polypeptide(L)'
;MPRWSPAREGALEALAAEILTHYAKGRVAVAVDGAEGSGSREFATDLAAVLVRRGHAAEVAHVDDFQRPRAERGEATPEGRYRDAFDYSVLRRVLIDPFRLGGSAAFVLAAFDADADQPLEPTWTTAPASTILLVEGEYLLRSDLRSIWNFSIWLDGQGEPLAKYVADAEPRTRASAIVDNSDPESPRRVFADSC
;
A
#
# COMPACT_ATOMS: atom_id res chain seq x y z
N MET A 1 14.51 11.63 -14.24
CA MET A 1 13.12 11.56 -13.75
C MET A 1 12.36 10.58 -14.63
N PRO A 2 11.51 9.71 -14.05
CA PRO A 2 10.65 8.86 -14.86
C PRO A 2 9.78 9.74 -15.77
N ARG A 3 9.63 9.31 -17.03
CA ARG A 3 8.80 10.01 -18.02
C ARG A 3 7.53 9.20 -18.18
N TRP A 4 6.53 9.50 -17.38
CA TRP A 4 5.19 8.91 -17.49
C TRP A 4 4.43 9.51 -18.66
N SER A 5 3.39 8.82 -19.13
CA SER A 5 2.40 9.44 -19.99
C SER A 5 1.72 10.64 -19.28
N PRO A 6 1.19 11.63 -20.02
CA PRO A 6 0.41 12.71 -19.42
C PRO A 6 -0.81 12.24 -18.62
N ALA A 7 -1.42 11.11 -19.01
CA ALA A 7 -2.58 10.55 -18.32
C ALA A 7 -2.19 9.97 -16.96
N ARG A 8 -1.11 9.17 -16.91
CA ARG A 8 -0.57 8.62 -15.67
C ARG A 8 -0.10 9.72 -14.73
N GLU A 9 0.64 10.71 -15.25
CA GLU A 9 1.06 11.87 -14.46
C GLU A 9 -0.16 12.62 -13.89
N GLY A 10 -1.19 12.89 -14.70
CA GLY A 10 -2.40 13.55 -14.24
C GLY A 10 -3.13 12.82 -13.10
N ALA A 11 -3.25 11.48 -13.20
CA ALA A 11 -3.88 10.67 -12.16
C ALA A 11 -3.09 10.68 -10.84
N LEU A 12 -1.77 10.52 -10.91
CA LEU A 12 -0.89 10.54 -9.74
C LEU A 12 -0.88 11.93 -9.08
N GLU A 13 -0.83 13.00 -9.88
CA GLU A 13 -0.88 14.39 -9.40
C GLU A 13 -2.22 14.69 -8.70
N ALA A 14 -3.33 14.16 -9.21
CA ALA A 14 -4.65 14.31 -8.58
C ALA A 14 -4.72 13.59 -7.23
N LEU A 15 -4.24 12.34 -7.14
CA LEU A 15 -4.19 11.59 -5.89
C LEU A 15 -3.26 12.23 -4.86
N ALA A 16 -2.09 12.69 -5.28
CA ALA A 16 -1.17 13.43 -4.43
C ALA A 16 -1.83 14.72 -3.88
N ALA A 17 -2.58 15.45 -4.71
CA ALA A 17 -3.31 16.63 -4.26
C ALA A 17 -4.38 16.28 -3.21
N GLU A 18 -5.13 15.21 -3.43
CA GLU A 18 -6.18 14.73 -2.52
C GLU A 18 -5.59 14.34 -1.16
N ILE A 19 -4.54 13.52 -1.15
CA ILE A 19 -3.85 13.09 0.08
C ILE A 19 -3.34 14.29 0.87
N LEU A 20 -2.66 15.22 0.21
CA LEU A 20 -2.08 16.40 0.86
C LEU A 20 -3.14 17.39 1.37
N THR A 21 -4.30 17.46 0.71
CA THR A 21 -5.42 18.31 1.14
C THR A 21 -6.08 17.76 2.40
N HIS A 22 -6.30 16.44 2.47
CA HIS A 22 -6.92 15.81 3.64
C HIS A 22 -5.96 15.65 4.82
N TYR A 23 -4.66 15.49 4.55
CA TYR A 23 -3.65 15.16 5.56
C TYR A 23 -2.44 16.09 5.51
N ALA A 24 -2.66 17.38 5.77
CA ALA A 24 -1.64 18.43 5.67
C ALA A 24 -0.55 18.40 6.75
N LYS A 25 -0.71 17.60 7.83
CA LYS A 25 0.20 17.59 8.98
C LYS A 25 0.38 16.19 9.55
N GLY A 26 1.57 15.95 10.09
CA GLY A 26 1.92 14.69 10.73
C GLY A 26 2.22 13.58 9.73
N ARG A 27 2.40 12.36 10.26
CA ARG A 27 2.66 11.16 9.47
C ARG A 27 1.39 10.63 8.86
N VAL A 28 1.45 10.28 7.59
CA VAL A 28 0.31 9.81 6.82
C VAL A 28 0.62 8.41 6.31
N ALA A 29 -0.17 7.41 6.71
CA ALA A 29 -0.06 6.06 6.18
C ALA A 29 -1.11 5.85 5.09
N VAL A 30 -0.67 5.43 3.90
CA VAL A 30 -1.50 5.24 2.72
C VAL A 30 -1.39 3.79 2.25
N ALA A 31 -2.52 3.10 2.11
CA ALA A 31 -2.56 1.79 1.48
C ALA A 31 -2.74 1.93 -0.04
N VAL A 32 -1.99 1.16 -0.81
CA VAL A 32 -2.18 0.92 -2.26
C VAL A 32 -2.45 -0.57 -2.44
N ASP A 33 -3.73 -0.93 -2.37
CA ASP A 33 -4.21 -2.30 -2.39
C ASP A 33 -4.61 -2.71 -3.79
N GLY A 34 -4.16 -3.88 -4.24
CA GLY A 34 -4.51 -4.43 -5.53
C GLY A 34 -4.24 -5.93 -5.58
N ALA A 35 -4.86 -6.62 -6.53
CA ALA A 35 -4.61 -8.04 -6.76
C ALA A 35 -3.15 -8.30 -7.19
N GLU A 36 -2.71 -9.56 -7.11
CA GLU A 36 -1.44 -9.97 -7.69
C GLU A 36 -1.39 -9.57 -9.18
N GLY A 37 -0.30 -8.91 -9.59
CA GLY A 37 -0.14 -8.39 -10.95
C GLY A 37 -0.90 -7.09 -11.26
N SER A 38 -1.54 -6.46 -10.27
CA SER A 38 -2.27 -5.18 -10.46
C SER A 38 -1.37 -3.96 -10.73
N GLY A 39 -0.06 -4.10 -10.52
CA GLY A 39 0.91 -3.01 -10.62
C GLY A 39 0.96 -2.10 -9.40
N SER A 40 0.54 -2.56 -8.21
CA SER A 40 0.56 -1.78 -6.96
C SER A 40 1.94 -1.21 -6.64
N ARG A 41 3.00 -2.00 -6.86
CA ARG A 41 4.38 -1.60 -6.60
C ARG A 41 4.83 -0.44 -7.47
N GLU A 42 4.61 -0.55 -8.77
CA GLU A 42 4.94 0.51 -9.72
C GLU A 42 4.11 1.76 -9.45
N PHE A 43 2.82 1.58 -9.18
CA PHE A 43 1.91 2.69 -8.89
C PHE A 43 2.30 3.45 -7.62
N ALA A 44 2.60 2.75 -6.52
CA ALA A 44 3.02 3.34 -5.26
C ALA A 44 4.38 4.04 -5.39
N THR A 45 5.33 3.44 -6.11
CA THR A 45 6.64 4.03 -6.40
C THR A 45 6.50 5.34 -7.16
N ASP A 46 5.64 5.37 -8.17
CA ASP A 46 5.39 6.58 -8.95
C ASP A 46 4.67 7.67 -8.15
N LEU A 47 3.70 7.28 -7.33
CA LEU A 47 3.01 8.20 -6.43
C LEU A 47 3.97 8.81 -5.41
N ALA A 48 4.88 8.01 -4.83
CA ALA A 48 5.95 8.51 -3.97
C ALA A 48 6.82 9.54 -4.69
N ALA A 49 7.21 9.26 -5.94
CA ALA A 49 8.00 10.21 -6.74
C ALA A 49 7.25 11.53 -6.98
N VAL A 50 5.93 11.51 -7.24
CA VAL A 50 5.11 12.73 -7.32
C VAL A 50 5.08 13.49 -6.00
N LEU A 51 4.88 12.81 -4.87
CA LEU A 51 4.87 13.44 -3.54
C LEU A 51 6.20 14.14 -3.24
N VAL A 52 7.33 13.49 -3.57
CA VAL A 52 8.67 14.08 -3.42
C VAL A 52 8.86 15.29 -4.34
N ARG A 53 8.40 15.24 -5.59
CA ARG A 53 8.43 16.41 -6.49
C ARG A 53 7.64 17.60 -5.93
N ARG A 54 6.57 17.33 -5.18
CA ARG A 54 5.77 18.33 -4.45
C ARG A 54 6.37 18.76 -3.11
N GLY A 55 7.59 18.34 -2.79
CA GLY A 55 8.31 18.74 -1.58
C GLY A 55 7.94 17.96 -0.31
N HIS A 56 7.28 16.80 -0.44
CA HIS A 56 6.89 15.97 0.70
C HIS A 56 7.73 14.69 0.72
N ALA A 57 8.32 14.37 1.87
CA ALA A 57 9.04 13.11 2.04
C ALA A 57 8.06 11.92 1.87
N ALA A 58 8.47 10.90 1.14
CA ALA A 58 7.67 9.69 0.93
C ALA A 58 8.55 8.45 1.09
N GLU A 59 8.01 7.42 1.73
CA GLU A 59 8.62 6.09 1.88
C GLU A 59 7.67 5.05 1.30
N VAL A 60 8.21 3.97 0.73
CA VAL A 60 7.41 2.87 0.18
C VAL A 60 7.80 1.57 0.88
N ALA A 61 6.81 0.79 1.31
CA ALA A 61 6.99 -0.55 1.86
C ALA A 61 6.12 -1.55 1.09
N HIS A 62 6.63 -2.76 0.87
CA HIS A 62 5.89 -3.83 0.22
C HIS A 62 5.38 -4.82 1.28
N VAL A 63 4.09 -5.20 1.22
CA VAL A 63 3.49 -6.10 2.23
C VAL A 63 4.13 -7.50 2.26
N ASP A 64 4.65 -7.98 1.12
CA ASP A 64 5.44 -9.23 1.06
C ASP A 64 6.70 -9.22 1.94
N ASP A 65 7.26 -8.05 2.27
CA ASP A 65 8.42 -7.96 3.17
C ASP A 65 8.02 -8.18 4.65
N PHE A 66 6.75 -8.53 4.89
CA PHE A 66 6.15 -8.86 6.17
C PHE A 66 5.37 -10.18 6.09
N GLN A 67 5.86 -11.15 5.30
CA GLN A 67 5.29 -12.49 5.27
C GLN A 67 5.71 -13.36 6.47
N ARG A 68 4.91 -14.38 6.77
CA ARG A 68 5.29 -15.48 7.67
C ARG A 68 6.25 -16.44 6.96
N PRO A 69 7.11 -17.21 7.63
CA PRO A 69 7.86 -18.30 6.98
C PRO A 69 6.93 -19.29 6.27
N ARG A 70 7.31 -19.84 5.11
CA ARG A 70 6.46 -20.80 4.35
C ARG A 70 6.05 -22.01 5.20
N ALA A 71 6.91 -22.45 6.12
CA ALA A 71 6.63 -23.55 7.05
C ALA A 71 5.50 -23.26 8.06
N GLU A 72 5.14 -21.99 8.28
CA GLU A 72 4.06 -21.57 9.17
C GLU A 72 2.75 -21.27 8.42
N ARG A 73 2.78 -21.33 7.08
CA ARG A 73 1.63 -21.05 6.22
C ARG A 73 0.83 -22.33 5.97
N GLY A 74 -0.43 -22.16 5.59
CA GLY A 74 -1.27 -23.24 5.10
C GLY A 74 -0.89 -23.66 3.68
N GLU A 75 -1.84 -24.27 2.99
CA GLU A 75 -1.68 -24.62 1.58
C GLU A 75 -1.38 -23.37 0.73
N ALA A 76 -0.49 -23.52 -0.26
CA ALA A 76 -0.12 -22.48 -1.21
C ALA A 76 -1.24 -22.25 -2.25
N THR A 77 -2.41 -21.82 -1.77
CA THR A 77 -3.59 -21.44 -2.55
C THR A 77 -3.84 -19.93 -2.39
N PRO A 78 -4.59 -19.28 -3.30
CA PRO A 78 -5.00 -17.89 -3.13
C PRO A 78 -5.70 -17.64 -1.78
N GLU A 79 -6.59 -18.54 -1.36
CA GLU A 79 -7.25 -18.45 -0.05
C GLU A 79 -6.28 -18.67 1.12
N GLY A 80 -5.29 -19.55 0.97
CA GLY A 80 -4.21 -19.73 1.94
C GLY A 80 -3.40 -18.45 2.09
N ARG A 81 -3.00 -17.84 0.97
CA ARG A 81 -2.27 -16.56 0.94
C ARG A 81 -3.04 -15.45 1.66
N TYR A 82 -4.32 -15.29 1.38
CA TYR A 82 -5.16 -14.31 2.07
C TYR A 82 -5.28 -14.58 3.59
N ARG A 83 -5.29 -15.86 3.98
CA ARG A 83 -5.49 -16.28 5.37
C ARG A 83 -4.24 -16.10 6.22
N ASP A 84 -3.09 -16.56 5.74
CA ASP A 84 -1.90 -16.77 6.59
C ASP A 84 -0.56 -16.42 5.95
N ALA A 85 -0.49 -15.90 4.71
CA ALA A 85 0.82 -15.53 4.15
C ALA A 85 1.47 -14.34 4.89
N PHE A 86 0.67 -13.40 5.40
CA PHE A 86 1.17 -12.14 5.95
C PHE A 86 1.17 -12.12 7.48
N ASP A 87 2.24 -11.59 8.05
CA ASP A 87 2.34 -11.26 9.47
C ASP A 87 2.01 -9.78 9.72
N TYR A 88 0.71 -9.48 9.73
CA TYR A 88 0.23 -8.13 10.01
C TYR A 88 0.54 -7.66 11.44
N SER A 89 0.83 -8.58 12.36
CA SER A 89 1.27 -8.23 13.71
C SER A 89 2.69 -7.66 13.65
N VAL A 90 3.58 -8.27 12.87
CA VAL A 90 4.92 -7.72 12.62
C VAL A 90 4.83 -6.41 11.84
N LEU A 91 4.07 -6.36 10.73
CA LEU A 91 3.84 -5.12 9.96
C LEU A 91 3.44 -3.96 10.88
N ARG A 92 2.47 -4.18 11.77
CA ARG A 92 2.02 -3.13 12.70
C ARG A 92 3.10 -2.75 13.70
N ARG A 93 3.68 -3.75 14.36
CA ARG A 93 4.65 -3.55 15.45
C ARG A 93 5.91 -2.83 15.01
N VAL A 94 6.44 -3.12 13.82
CA VAL A 94 7.75 -2.61 13.39
C VAL A 94 7.68 -1.50 12.35
N LEU A 95 6.59 -1.42 11.57
CA LEU A 95 6.39 -0.38 10.57
C LEU A 95 5.33 0.63 11.00
N ILE A 96 4.07 0.21 11.09
CA ILE A 96 2.93 1.15 11.15
C ILE A 96 2.87 1.90 12.46
N ASP A 97 2.85 1.19 13.59
CA ASP A 97 2.70 1.79 14.90
C ASP A 97 3.85 2.76 15.22
N PRO A 98 5.14 2.40 15.04
CA PRO A 98 6.23 3.35 15.24
C PRO A 98 6.23 4.51 14.25
N PHE A 99 5.91 4.28 12.97
CA PHE A 99 5.78 5.37 11.98
C PHE A 99 4.74 6.40 12.43
N ARG A 100 3.57 5.94 12.92
CA ARG A 100 2.47 6.81 13.37
C ARG A 100 2.78 7.60 14.63
N LEU A 101 3.70 7.14 15.50
CA LEU A 101 4.14 7.91 16.66
C LEU A 101 4.84 9.22 16.26
N GLY A 102 5.45 9.27 15.07
CA GLY A 102 6.15 10.45 14.58
C GLY A 102 7.40 10.80 15.39
N GLY A 103 7.86 12.05 15.28
CA GLY A 103 9.09 12.51 15.93
C GLY A 103 10.32 11.71 15.49
N SER A 104 11.14 11.29 16.46
CA SER A 104 12.35 10.48 16.26
C SER A 104 12.11 8.97 16.28
N ALA A 105 10.84 8.52 16.28
CA ALA A 105 10.53 7.09 16.24
C ALA A 105 11.08 6.47 14.95
N ALA A 106 11.89 5.43 15.12
CA ALA A 106 12.39 4.64 14.00
C ALA A 106 11.42 3.50 13.68
N PHE A 107 11.31 3.15 12.42
CA PHE A 107 10.48 2.07 11.89
C PHE A 107 11.28 1.22 10.90
N VAL A 108 10.72 0.08 10.49
CA VAL A 108 11.37 -0.89 9.62
C VAL A 108 10.50 -1.10 8.37
N LEU A 109 11.07 -0.88 7.18
CA LEU A 109 10.35 -1.01 5.90
C LEU A 109 10.26 -2.45 5.39
N ALA A 110 11.16 -3.33 5.83
CA ALA A 110 11.20 -4.74 5.44
C ALA A 110 11.71 -5.61 6.60
N ALA A 111 11.02 -6.70 6.91
CA ALA A 111 11.33 -7.60 8.02
C ALA A 111 11.55 -9.06 7.58
N PHE A 112 11.22 -9.40 6.34
CA PHE A 112 11.27 -10.74 5.79
C PHE A 112 11.67 -10.72 4.31
N ASP A 113 12.51 -11.65 3.90
CA ASP A 113 12.83 -11.90 2.50
C ASP A 113 11.94 -13.03 1.99
N ALA A 114 10.94 -12.67 1.18
CA ALA A 114 9.96 -13.63 0.67
C ALA A 114 10.55 -14.65 -0.32
N ASP A 115 11.64 -14.32 -1.00
CA ASP A 115 12.30 -15.20 -1.97
C ASP A 115 13.14 -16.24 -1.23
N ALA A 116 14.00 -15.77 -0.32
CA ALA A 116 14.88 -16.61 0.50
C ALA A 116 14.15 -17.31 1.66
N ASP A 117 12.91 -16.91 1.98
CA ASP A 117 12.09 -17.44 3.07
C ASP A 117 12.75 -17.32 4.45
N GLN A 118 13.32 -16.14 4.73
CA GLN A 118 14.02 -15.87 5.99
C GLN A 118 13.75 -14.48 6.55
N PRO A 119 13.77 -14.31 7.88
CA PRO A 119 13.76 -12.99 8.50
C PRO A 119 14.96 -12.14 8.06
N LEU A 120 14.71 -10.83 7.91
CA LEU A 120 15.76 -9.86 7.67
C LEU A 120 16.23 -9.24 8.99
N GLU A 121 17.52 -8.90 9.04
CA GLU A 121 18.03 -8.05 10.12
C GLU A 121 17.39 -6.65 10.02
N PRO A 122 16.74 -6.15 11.08
CA PRO A 122 15.99 -4.90 11.02
C PRO A 122 16.88 -3.70 10.68
N THR A 123 16.56 -3.04 9.57
CA THR A 123 17.13 -1.72 9.24
C THR A 123 16.20 -0.63 9.74
N TRP A 124 16.52 -0.09 10.92
CA TRP A 124 15.75 0.98 11.55
C TRP A 124 15.99 2.32 10.85
N THR A 125 14.93 2.89 10.30
CA THR A 125 14.95 4.19 9.62
C THR A 125 14.11 5.23 10.36
N THR A 126 14.54 6.48 10.32
CA THR A 126 13.75 7.63 10.78
C THR A 126 13.42 8.50 9.58
N ALA A 127 12.32 9.23 9.64
CA ALA A 127 11.95 10.15 8.57
C ALA A 127 11.44 11.50 9.10
N PRO A 128 11.23 12.54 8.27
CA PRO A 128 10.68 13.83 8.71
C PRO A 128 9.24 13.79 9.26
N ALA A 129 8.86 14.67 10.17
CA ALA A 129 7.54 14.64 10.84
C ALA A 129 6.30 14.64 9.91
N SER A 130 6.45 15.02 8.64
CA SER A 130 5.40 15.08 7.62
C SER A 130 5.58 14.07 6.48
N THR A 131 6.28 12.96 6.70
CA THR A 131 6.43 11.90 5.68
C THR A 131 5.12 11.17 5.43
N ILE A 132 4.95 10.76 4.19
CA ILE A 132 3.88 9.88 3.73
C ILE A 132 4.46 8.49 3.51
N LEU A 133 3.93 7.50 4.21
CA LEU A 133 4.27 6.09 4.01
C LEU A 133 3.23 5.47 3.08
N LEU A 134 3.69 4.95 1.96
CA LEU A 134 2.89 4.15 1.04
C LEU A 134 3.19 2.68 1.32
N VAL A 135 2.17 1.91 1.69
CA VAL A 135 2.26 0.45 1.81
C VAL A 135 1.46 -0.15 0.68
N GLU A 136 2.07 -1.05 -0.08
CA GLU A 136 1.47 -1.61 -1.28
C GLU A 136 1.51 -3.14 -1.30
N GLY A 137 0.58 -3.70 -2.07
CA GLY A 137 0.41 -5.14 -2.28
C GLY A 137 -1.03 -5.60 -2.02
N GLU A 138 -1.19 -6.90 -1.76
CA GLU A 138 -2.51 -7.51 -1.62
C GLU A 138 -3.08 -7.42 -0.19
N TYR A 139 -4.41 -7.38 -0.11
CA TYR A 139 -5.20 -7.55 1.11
C TYR A 139 -5.01 -6.46 2.17
N LEU A 140 -4.59 -5.26 1.77
CA LEU A 140 -4.32 -4.17 2.71
C LEU A 140 -5.60 -3.52 3.28
N LEU A 141 -6.75 -3.68 2.61
CA LEU A 141 -8.04 -3.10 3.03
C LEU A 141 -8.95 -4.09 3.79
N ARG A 142 -8.39 -5.22 4.21
CA ARG A 142 -9.02 -6.13 5.18
C ARG A 142 -9.43 -5.40 6.46
N SER A 143 -10.53 -5.85 7.07
CA SER A 143 -11.24 -5.12 8.14
C SER A 143 -10.36 -4.76 9.35
N ASP A 144 -9.40 -5.62 9.71
CA ASP A 144 -8.44 -5.46 10.80
C ASP A 144 -7.33 -4.43 10.54
N LEU A 145 -7.12 -4.00 9.29
CA LEU A 145 -6.16 -2.96 8.90
C LEU A 145 -6.81 -1.63 8.53
N ARG A 146 -8.12 -1.57 8.33
CA ARG A 146 -8.74 -0.34 7.82
C ARG A 146 -8.49 0.90 8.67
N SER A 147 -8.49 0.74 9.99
CA SER A 147 -8.32 1.87 10.91
C SER A 147 -6.88 2.38 10.99
N ILE A 148 -5.90 1.65 10.46
CA ILE A 148 -4.49 2.07 10.52
C ILE A 148 -4.11 3.02 9.37
N TRP A 149 -4.88 3.01 8.28
CA TRP A 149 -4.66 3.84 7.11
C TRP A 149 -5.34 5.21 7.26
N ASN A 150 -4.62 6.27 6.91
CA ASN A 150 -5.21 7.59 6.70
C ASN A 150 -5.94 7.63 5.36
N PHE A 151 -5.33 7.09 4.31
CA PHE A 151 -5.90 7.05 2.98
C PHE A 151 -5.71 5.67 2.37
N SER A 152 -6.64 5.26 1.51
CA SER A 152 -6.58 3.95 0.84
C SER A 152 -6.92 4.08 -0.63
N ILE A 153 -6.12 3.42 -1.46
CA ILE A 153 -6.29 3.32 -2.90
C ILE A 153 -6.53 1.86 -3.22
N TRP A 154 -7.64 1.56 -3.88
CA TRP A 154 -7.91 0.26 -4.50
C TRP A 154 -7.55 0.36 -5.99
N LEU A 155 -6.62 -0.48 -6.44
CA LEU A 155 -6.29 -0.64 -7.85
C LEU A 155 -7.16 -1.73 -8.46
N ASP A 156 -7.87 -1.34 -9.51
CA ASP A 156 -8.79 -2.18 -10.27
C ASP A 156 -8.25 -2.45 -11.68
N GLY A 157 -8.80 -3.45 -12.37
CA GLY A 157 -8.61 -3.65 -13.81
C GLY A 157 -7.39 -4.48 -14.25
N GLN A 158 -6.36 -4.61 -13.43
CA GLN A 158 -5.27 -5.58 -13.62
C GLN A 158 -5.22 -6.57 -12.44
N GLY A 159 -4.96 -7.83 -12.76
CA GLY A 159 -5.06 -8.93 -11.81
C GLY A 159 -6.51 -9.29 -11.46
N GLU A 160 -6.70 -10.49 -10.91
CA GLU A 160 -8.01 -10.97 -10.48
C GLU A 160 -8.03 -11.04 -8.94
N PRO A 161 -8.76 -10.15 -8.26
CA PRO A 161 -8.80 -10.17 -6.81
C PRO A 161 -9.52 -11.43 -6.31
N LEU A 162 -9.00 -12.00 -5.23
CA LEU A 162 -9.61 -13.17 -4.61
C LEU A 162 -11.08 -12.88 -4.26
N ALA A 163 -12.03 -13.67 -4.80
CA ALA A 163 -13.46 -13.48 -4.56
C ALA A 163 -13.81 -13.48 -3.06
N LYS A 164 -13.15 -14.33 -2.27
CA LYS A 164 -13.30 -14.34 -0.82
C LYS A 164 -12.87 -13.02 -0.17
N TYR A 165 -11.75 -12.44 -0.61
CA TYR A 165 -11.31 -11.14 -0.11
C TYR A 165 -12.31 -10.04 -0.46
N VAL A 166 -12.80 -10.03 -1.71
CA VAL A 166 -13.81 -9.05 -2.14
C VAL A 166 -15.08 -9.15 -1.30
N ALA A 167 -15.54 -10.38 -1.01
CA ALA A 167 -16.71 -10.61 -0.17
C ALA A 167 -16.49 -10.20 1.30
N ASP A 168 -15.33 -10.54 1.87
CA ASP A 168 -15.04 -10.30 3.29
C ASP A 168 -14.70 -8.83 3.58
N ALA A 169 -14.04 -8.15 2.62
CA ALA A 169 -13.42 -6.85 2.84
C ALA A 169 -13.91 -5.75 1.90
N GLU A 170 -14.82 -6.02 0.96
CA GLU A 170 -15.45 -5.00 0.09
C GLU A 170 -14.48 -3.87 -0.35
N PRO A 171 -13.25 -4.17 -0.83
CA PRO A 171 -12.15 -3.20 -0.87
C PRO A 171 -12.49 -2.01 -1.77
N ARG A 172 -13.19 -2.27 -2.88
CA ARG A 172 -13.66 -1.25 -3.81
C ARG A 172 -14.54 -0.19 -3.15
N THR A 173 -15.53 -0.57 -2.34
CA THR A 173 -16.49 0.39 -1.75
C THR A 173 -15.93 1.09 -0.51
N ARG A 174 -14.85 0.56 0.07
CA ARG A 174 -14.28 1.01 1.33
C ARG A 174 -12.98 1.80 1.17
N ALA A 175 -12.37 1.75 -0.02
CA ALA A 175 -11.22 2.58 -0.34
C ALA A 175 -11.59 4.06 -0.38
N SER A 176 -10.64 4.92 -0.02
CA SER A 176 -10.78 6.38 -0.23
C SER A 176 -10.80 6.70 -1.74
N ALA A 177 -10.06 5.91 -2.52
CA ALA A 177 -9.91 6.05 -3.95
C ALA A 177 -9.98 4.71 -4.68
N ILE A 178 -10.64 4.69 -5.84
CA ILE A 178 -10.63 3.56 -6.77
C ILE A 178 -9.91 4.02 -8.03
N VAL A 179 -8.90 3.29 -8.47
CA VAL A 179 -8.16 3.60 -9.68
C VAL A 179 -8.25 2.41 -10.62
N ASP A 180 -8.88 2.59 -11.77
CA ASP A 180 -8.75 1.64 -12.88
C ASP A 180 -7.34 1.76 -13.45
N ASN A 181 -6.56 0.71 -13.27
CA ASN A 181 -5.18 0.56 -13.72
C ASN A 181 -5.06 -0.47 -14.85
N SER A 182 -6.15 -0.77 -15.57
CA SER A 182 -6.17 -1.69 -16.72
C SER A 182 -5.14 -1.34 -17.80
N ASP A 183 -4.92 -0.04 -18.00
CA ASP A 183 -3.82 0.52 -18.79
C ASP A 183 -2.90 1.29 -17.83
N PRO A 184 -1.74 0.74 -17.45
CA PRO A 184 -0.81 1.43 -16.56
C PRO A 184 -0.32 2.76 -17.12
N GLU A 185 -0.29 2.96 -18.43
CA GLU A 185 0.07 4.26 -19.00
C GLU A 185 -1.10 5.26 -18.94
N SER A 186 -2.32 4.83 -18.62
CA SER A 186 -3.51 5.69 -18.58
C SER A 186 -4.46 5.35 -17.42
N PRO A 187 -3.97 5.32 -16.16
CA PRO A 187 -4.82 5.02 -15.01
C PRO A 187 -5.89 6.10 -14.81
N ARG A 188 -7.08 5.69 -14.36
CA ARG A 188 -8.24 6.58 -14.22
C ARG A 188 -8.88 6.44 -12.85
N ARG A 189 -9.18 7.57 -12.21
CA ARG A 189 -10.01 7.58 -11.00
C ARG A 189 -11.43 7.18 -11.39
N VAL A 190 -11.94 6.15 -10.73
CA VAL A 190 -13.33 5.68 -10.84
C VAL A 190 -14.05 6.02 -9.54
N PHE A 191 -15.34 6.30 -9.64
CA PHE A 191 -16.21 6.49 -8.48
C PHE A 191 -17.09 5.26 -8.35
N ALA A 192 -17.27 4.75 -7.14
CA ALA A 192 -18.22 3.66 -6.92
C ALA A 192 -19.61 4.15 -7.34
N ASP A 193 -20.22 3.48 -8.32
CA ASP A 193 -21.61 3.73 -8.70
C ASP A 193 -22.46 3.47 -7.46
N SER A 194 -22.92 4.56 -6.84
CA SER A 194 -23.86 4.52 -5.74
C SER A 194 -25.23 4.31 -6.35
N CYS A 195 -25.60 3.05 -6.57
CA CYS A 195 -26.99 2.67 -6.87
C CYS A 195 -27.83 2.68 -5.61
#